data_AF-A0A841H6C6-F1
#
_entry.id   AF-A0A841H6C6-F1
#
_cell.length_a   1.000
_cell.length_b   1.000
_cell.length_c   1.000
_cell.angle_alpha   90.00
_cell.angle_beta   90.00
_cell.angle_gamma   90.00
#
_symmetry.space_group_name_H-M   'P 1'
#
loop_
_entity.id
_entity.type
_entity.pdbx_description
1 polymer ?
#
loop_
_entity_poly.entity_id
_entity_poly.type
_entity_poly.pdbx_seq_one_letter_code
_entity_poly.pdbx_strand_id
1 'polypeptide(L)'
;MALWRLTPRTNTMWWCVEGKDPWQPPYDRAIGFVVRAADEEQARWLAHGAGGEENSALHGVSPWLDGTYSTCEPIRDDGTAEVLLVNFRHSPW
;
A
#
# COMPACT_ATOMS: atom_id res chain seq x y z
N MET A 1 -1.34 19.42 -6.60
CA MET A 1 -0.53 18.21 -6.36
C MET A 1 -0.29 18.12 -4.86
N ALA A 2 -0.69 17.01 -4.24
CA ALA A 2 -0.54 16.73 -2.82
C ALA A 2 0.31 15.47 -2.62
N LEU A 3 0.76 15.23 -1.40
CA LEU A 3 1.39 13.97 -1.01
C LEU A 3 0.34 13.04 -0.40
N TRP A 4 0.40 11.76 -0.75
CA TRP A 4 -0.52 10.72 -0.32
C TRP A 4 0.26 9.56 0.26
N ARG A 5 -0.14 9.09 1.43
CA ARG A 5 0.41 7.89 2.08
C ARG A 5 -0.53 6.73 1.81
N LEU A 6 0.00 5.65 1.23
CA LEU A 6 -0.71 4.38 1.12
C LEU A 6 -0.07 3.35 2.05
N THR A 7 -0.88 2.67 2.84
CA THR A 7 -0.42 1.65 3.79
C THR A 7 -1.28 0.40 3.66
N PRO A 8 -0.67 -0.81 3.61
CA PRO A 8 -1.41 -2.07 3.74
C PRO A 8 -2.30 -2.09 4.98
N ARG A 9 -3.53 -2.55 4.84
CA ARG A 9 -4.36 -2.90 6.00
C ARG A 9 -3.97 -4.30 6.47
N THR A 10 -3.38 -4.38 7.65
CA THR A 10 -2.91 -5.64 8.26
C THR A 10 -3.84 -6.15 9.37
N ASN A 11 -4.77 -5.32 9.83
CA ASN A 11 -5.73 -5.66 10.89
C ASN A 11 -7.05 -6.25 10.36
N THR A 12 -7.11 -6.58 9.08
CA THR A 12 -8.33 -6.87 8.35
C THR A 12 -8.40 -8.32 7.93
N MET A 13 -8.42 -9.22 8.92
CA MET A 13 -8.40 -10.67 8.71
C MET A 13 -9.80 -11.29 8.50
N TRP A 14 -10.90 -10.55 8.64
CA TRP A 14 -12.26 -11.12 8.55
C TRP A 14 -12.88 -11.16 7.14
N TRP A 15 -12.13 -10.78 6.10
CA TRP A 15 -12.58 -10.78 4.71
C TRP A 15 -11.52 -11.20 3.68
N CYS A 16 -10.40 -11.79 4.08
CA CYS A 16 -9.44 -12.30 3.12
C CYS A 16 -10.17 -13.28 2.18
N VAL A 17 -10.19 -12.96 0.88
CA VAL A 17 -10.76 -13.84 -0.15
C VAL A 17 -10.07 -15.20 -0.01
N GLU A 18 -10.86 -16.25 0.26
CA GLU A 18 -10.35 -17.61 0.50
C GLU A 18 -9.35 -17.75 1.66
N GLY A 19 -9.31 -16.80 2.61
CA GLY A 19 -8.38 -16.83 3.74
C GLY A 19 -6.94 -16.47 3.38
N LYS A 20 -6.70 -15.82 2.24
CA LYS A 20 -5.36 -15.37 1.80
C LYS A 20 -5.22 -13.85 1.85
N ASP A 21 -4.09 -13.40 2.37
CA ASP A 21 -3.73 -11.99 2.50
C ASP A 21 -2.74 -11.61 1.37
N PRO A 22 -3.06 -10.63 0.50
CA PRO A 22 -2.16 -10.16 -0.56
C PRO A 22 -0.94 -9.41 -0.02
N TRP A 23 -0.78 -9.28 1.29
CA TRP A 23 0.42 -8.71 1.92
C TRP A 23 1.37 -9.78 2.47
N GLN A 24 0.99 -11.06 2.42
CA GLN A 24 1.76 -12.17 3.01
C GLN A 24 2.14 -13.22 1.96
N PRO A 25 3.39 -13.75 2.02
CA PRO A 25 4.52 -13.30 2.85
C PRO A 25 5.09 -11.95 2.37
N PRO A 26 5.80 -11.14 3.19
CA PRO A 26 6.15 -9.76 2.83
C PRO A 26 7.27 -9.62 1.78
N TYR A 27 7.88 -10.71 1.34
CA TYR A 27 8.95 -10.72 0.34
C TYR A 27 8.44 -10.20 -1.00
N ASP A 28 9.26 -9.37 -1.66
CA ASP A 28 8.97 -8.76 -2.96
C ASP A 28 7.65 -7.97 -3.04
N ARG A 29 7.15 -7.53 -1.86
CA ARG A 29 5.96 -6.68 -1.74
C ARG A 29 6.30 -5.28 -1.30
N ALA A 30 5.55 -4.31 -1.81
CA ALA A 30 5.61 -2.96 -1.25
C ALA A 30 4.93 -2.92 0.12
N ILE A 31 5.62 -2.36 1.10
CA ILE A 31 5.12 -2.20 2.49
C ILE A 31 4.36 -0.88 2.70
N GLY A 32 4.21 -0.09 1.63
CA GLY A 32 3.58 1.23 1.63
C GLY A 32 4.19 2.17 0.60
N PHE A 33 3.50 3.26 0.31
CA PHE A 33 3.94 4.28 -0.65
C PHE A 33 3.74 5.70 -0.11
N VAL A 34 4.60 6.61 -0.56
CA VAL A 34 4.37 8.05 -0.51
C VAL A 34 4.34 8.56 -1.94
N VAL A 35 3.19 9.04 -2.40
CA VAL A 35 2.94 9.38 -3.79
C VAL A 35 2.59 10.87 -3.92
N ARG A 36 3.09 11.53 -4.96
CA ARG A 36 2.62 12.87 -5.35
C ARG A 36 1.54 12.73 -6.41
N ALA A 37 0.32 13.16 -6.12
CA ALA A 37 -0.84 13.04 -7.02
C ALA A 37 -1.83 14.19 -6.84
N ALA A 38 -2.71 14.39 -7.82
CA ALA A 38 -3.81 15.36 -7.77
C ALA A 38 -4.89 14.93 -6.77
N ASP A 39 -5.19 13.64 -6.70
CA ASP A 39 -6.28 13.04 -5.92
C ASP A 39 -5.93 11.61 -5.48
N GLU A 40 -6.83 11.00 -4.70
CA GLU A 40 -6.69 9.64 -4.17
C GLU A 40 -6.64 8.60 -5.30
N GLU A 41 -7.48 8.74 -6.32
CA GLU A 41 -7.57 7.79 -7.43
C GLU A 41 -6.24 7.71 -8.19
N GLN A 42 -5.68 8.86 -8.55
CA GLN A 42 -4.38 8.93 -9.20
C GLN A 42 -3.27 8.38 -8.29
N ALA A 43 -3.31 8.66 -6.98
CA ALA A 43 -2.34 8.12 -6.03
C ALA A 43 -2.36 6.58 -6.00
N ARG A 44 -3.56 5.99 -5.97
CA ARG A 44 -3.76 4.53 -5.99
C ARG A 44 -3.28 3.90 -7.29
N TRP A 45 -3.57 4.51 -8.43
CA TRP A 45 -3.09 4.02 -9.73
C TRP A 45 -1.57 4.05 -9.84
N LEU A 46 -0.93 5.12 -9.36
CA LEU A 46 0.53 5.23 -9.34
C LEU A 46 1.15 4.18 -8.40
N ALA A 47 0.58 3.98 -7.22
CA ALA A 47 1.03 2.95 -6.28
C ALA A 47 0.85 1.54 -6.86
N HIS A 48 -0.30 1.24 -7.48
CA HIS A 48 -0.56 -0.03 -8.13
C HIS A 48 0.45 -0.30 -9.25
N GLY A 49 0.73 0.69 -10.10
CA GLY A 49 1.72 0.55 -11.18
C GLY A 49 3.17 0.34 -10.70
N ALA A 50 3.49 0.79 -9.48
CA ALA A 50 4.79 0.60 -8.84
C ALA A 50 4.84 -0.60 -7.88
N GLY A 51 3.71 -1.28 -7.65
CA GLY A 51 3.59 -2.40 -6.73
C GLY A 51 4.39 -3.63 -7.17
N GLY A 52 4.63 -4.52 -6.20
CA GLY A 52 5.33 -5.79 -6.37
C GLY A 52 4.39 -6.98 -6.52
N GLU A 53 4.78 -8.11 -5.94
CA GLU A 53 4.03 -9.37 -6.03
C GLU A 53 2.65 -9.32 -5.38
N GLU A 54 2.36 -8.33 -4.52
CA GLU A 54 1.02 -8.15 -3.95
C GLU A 54 -0.07 -8.02 -5.01
N ASN A 55 0.26 -7.45 -6.18
CA ASN A 55 -0.68 -7.23 -7.27
C ASN A 55 -1.07 -8.51 -8.01
N SER A 56 -0.24 -9.56 -7.92
CA SER A 56 -0.46 -10.85 -8.62
C SER A 56 -0.73 -11.99 -7.65
N ALA A 57 -0.55 -11.79 -6.34
CA ALA A 57 -0.68 -12.82 -5.33
C ALA A 57 -2.09 -13.43 -5.25
N LEU A 58 -3.13 -12.66 -5.58
CA LEU A 58 -4.53 -13.10 -5.56
C LEU A 58 -5.22 -12.71 -6.86
N HIS A 59 -5.76 -13.71 -7.56
CA HIS A 59 -6.46 -13.49 -8.82
C HIS A 59 -7.68 -12.58 -8.64
N GLY A 60 -7.73 -11.47 -9.39
CA GLY A 60 -8.82 -10.51 -9.35
C GLY A 60 -8.77 -9.52 -8.18
N VAL A 61 -7.66 -9.49 -7.42
CA VAL A 61 -7.45 -8.52 -6.33
C VAL A 61 -6.38 -7.52 -6.75
N SER A 62 -6.70 -6.23 -6.67
CA SER A 62 -5.75 -5.14 -6.86
C SER A 62 -5.62 -4.36 -5.55
N PRO A 63 -4.72 -4.77 -4.64
CA PRO A 63 -4.79 -4.37 -3.24
C PRO A 63 -4.49 -2.88 -3.01
N TRP A 64 -3.78 -2.23 -3.93
CA TRP A 64 -3.58 -0.77 -3.91
C TRP A 64 -4.77 0.03 -4.44
N LEU A 65 -5.55 -0.55 -5.36
CA LEU A 65 -6.74 0.09 -5.94
C LEU A 65 -7.98 -0.09 -5.05
N ASP A 66 -7.99 -1.12 -4.21
CA ASP A 66 -9.11 -1.44 -3.32
C ASP A 66 -8.84 -0.95 -1.89
N GLY A 67 -9.67 0.01 -1.44
CA GLY A 67 -9.60 0.59 -0.10
C GLY A 67 -9.82 -0.40 1.05
N THR A 68 -10.32 -1.60 0.73
CA THR A 68 -10.46 -2.75 1.64
C THR A 68 -9.11 -3.35 2.02
N TYR A 69 -8.10 -3.26 1.15
CA TYR A 69 -6.78 -3.84 1.36
C TYR A 69 -5.72 -2.79 1.72
N SER A 70 -5.93 -1.52 1.38
CA SER A 70 -4.98 -0.44 1.68
C SER A 70 -5.66 0.87 2.03
N THR A 71 -5.02 1.65 2.91
CA THR A 71 -5.38 3.05 3.11
C THR A 71 -4.79 3.92 2.00
N CYS A 72 -5.37 5.09 1.78
CA CYS A 72 -4.77 6.15 0.98
C CYS A 72 -5.17 7.48 1.61
N GLU A 73 -4.23 8.15 2.28
CA GLU A 73 -4.51 9.31 3.12
C GLU A 73 -3.65 10.49 2.68
N PRO A 74 -4.20 11.71 2.58
CA PRO A 74 -3.40 12.89 2.28
C PRO A 74 -2.44 13.18 3.44
N ILE A 75 -1.19 13.44 3.12
CA ILE A 75 -0.19 13.95 4.05
C ILE A 75 -0.39 15.47 4.11
N ARG A 76 -0.88 15.94 5.25
CA ARG A 76 -1.15 17.35 5.52
C ARG A 76 0.06 18.07 6.10
N ASP A 77 0.09 19.38 5.95
CA ASP A 77 1.13 20.27 6.49
C ASP A 77 0.95 20.58 7.99
N ASP A 78 -0.23 20.31 8.55
CA ASP A 78 -0.57 20.45 9.97
C ASP A 78 -0.30 19.20 10.82
N GLY A 79 0.33 18.17 10.23
CA GLY A 79 0.63 16.90 10.90
C GLY A 79 1.74 17.00 11.96
N THR A 80 1.80 16.02 12.86
CA THR A 80 2.91 15.88 13.81
C THR A 80 4.19 15.42 13.11
N ALA A 81 5.35 15.82 13.61
CA ALA A 81 6.63 15.29 13.13
C ALA A 81 6.71 13.77 13.39
N GLU A 82 6.66 12.97 12.32
CA GLU A 82 6.63 11.50 12.39
C GLU A 82 7.36 10.85 11.21
N VAL A 83 7.69 9.57 11.34
CA VAL A 83 8.22 8.77 10.24
C VAL A 83 7.05 8.16 9.48
N LEU A 84 6.87 8.57 8.22
CA LEU A 84 5.71 8.17 7.42
C LEU A 84 5.84 6.79 6.77
N LEU A 85 7.07 6.39 6.41
CA LEU A 85 7.38 5.12 5.78
C LEU A 85 8.83 4.74 6.07
N VAL A 86 9.06 3.50 6.53
CA VAL A 86 10.40 2.92 6.67
C VAL A 86 10.47 1.70 5.77
N ASN A 87 11.32 1.73 4.76
CA ASN A 87 11.63 0.57 3.94
C ASN A 87 13.02 0.04 4.25
N PHE A 88 13.07 -1.15 4.85
CA PHE A 88 14.31 -1.87 5.01
C PHE A 88 14.60 -2.60 3.71
N ARG A 89 15.60 -2.12 2.95
CA ARG A 89 16.10 -2.84 1.78
C ARG A 89 16.46 -4.26 2.21
N HIS A 90 15.82 -5.26 1.59
CA HIS A 90 16.10 -6.66 1.87
C HIS A 90 17.62 -6.90 1.79
N SER A 91 18.21 -7.40 2.87
CA SER A 91 19.62 -7.78 2.89
C SER A 91 19.74 -9.09 2.11
N PRO A 92 20.63 -9.21 1.12
CA PRO A 92 20.73 -10.41 0.28
C PRO A 92 21.51 -11.55 0.94
N TRP A 93 21.45 -11.70 2.27
CA TRP A 93 22.16 -12.75 3.00
C TRP A 93 21.28 -13.97 3.23
#